data_AF-A0A060YF81-F1
#
_entry.id   AF-A0A060YF81-F1
#
_cell.length_a   1.000
_cell.length_b   1.000
_cell.length_c   1.000
_cell.angle_alpha   90.00
_cell.angle_beta   90.00
_cell.angle_gamma   90.00
#
_symmetry.space_group_name_H-M   'P 1'
#
loop_
_entity.id
_entity.type
_entity.pdbx_description
1 polymer ?
#
loop_
_entity_poly.entity_id
_entity_poly.type
_entity_poly.pdbx_seq_one_letter_code
_entity_poly.pdbx_strand_id
1 'polypeptide(L)'
;MMTSHGKLRMQRGSLYEYDSQIKDLRAQLCDQMKVLDGQVEVKGQQLSDLSEFFRRRGDIEAEYARALDKLTERFTLKTKRKEQSGQSVSQCWSVLLTQTRAESREHAALSDSCSHTLTQRLTHCSEDTHRLAKRSKEVGVQMQDELLKVTTELQTVRTYLSH
;
A
#
# COMPACT_ATOMS: atom_id res chain seq x y z
N MET A 1 31.41 27.94 -54.78
CA MET A 1 31.44 26.71 -53.96
C MET A 1 31.17 26.93 -52.46
N MET A 2 30.41 27.96 -52.04
CA MET A 2 30.22 28.25 -50.59
C MET A 2 28.99 27.59 -49.95
N THR A 3 28.17 26.85 -50.71
CA THR A 3 26.90 26.27 -50.23
C THR A 3 27.04 24.91 -49.55
N SER A 4 28.17 24.21 -49.72
CA SER A 4 28.39 22.86 -49.16
C SER A 4 28.76 22.88 -47.66
N HIS A 5 29.61 23.82 -47.24
CA HIS A 5 30.02 23.95 -45.82
C HIS A 5 28.86 24.35 -44.89
N GLY A 6 27.91 25.16 -45.36
CA GLY A 6 26.72 25.54 -44.60
C GLY A 6 25.78 24.34 -44.36
N LYS A 7 25.57 23.48 -45.36
CA LYS A 7 24.77 22.26 -45.24
C LYS A 7 25.39 21.26 -44.27
N LEU A 8 26.69 21.00 -44.36
CA LEU A 8 27.42 20.10 -43.45
C LEU A 8 27.41 20.57 -41.98
N ARG A 9 27.47 21.89 -41.74
CA ARG A 9 27.42 22.48 -40.39
C ARG A 9 26.02 22.38 -39.78
N MET A 10 24.97 22.63 -40.56
CA MET A 10 23.57 22.49 -40.12
C MET A 10 23.19 21.01 -39.87
N GLN A 11 23.69 20.09 -40.70
CA GLN A 11 23.47 18.66 -40.55
C GLN A 11 24.17 18.08 -39.30
N ARG A 12 25.37 18.58 -38.98
CA ARG A 12 26.04 18.29 -37.70
C ARG A 12 25.26 18.83 -36.50
N GLY A 13 24.77 20.07 -36.55
CA GLY A 13 23.95 20.66 -35.49
C GLY A 13 22.69 19.84 -35.18
N SER A 14 21.98 19.41 -36.22
CA SER A 14 20.79 18.54 -36.10
C SER A 14 21.10 17.14 -35.53
N LEU A 15 22.33 16.64 -35.69
CA LEU A 15 22.77 15.36 -35.11
C LEU A 15 23.01 15.49 -33.60
N TYR A 16 23.64 16.59 -33.16
CA TYR A 16 23.87 16.90 -31.75
C TYR A 16 22.56 17.15 -30.99
N GLU A 17 21.61 17.87 -31.59
CA GLU A 17 20.28 18.09 -31.00
C GLU A 17 19.52 16.78 -30.81
N TYR A 18 19.60 15.86 -31.78
CA TYR A 18 18.98 14.54 -31.67
C TYR A 18 19.62 13.68 -30.58
N ASP A 19 20.96 13.62 -30.51
CA ASP A 19 21.67 12.90 -29.46
C ASP A 19 21.34 13.45 -28.05
N SER A 20 21.18 14.77 -27.93
CA SER A 20 20.71 15.42 -26.70
C SER A 20 19.30 14.98 -26.33
N GLN A 21 18.35 15.00 -27.28
CA GLN A 21 16.97 14.57 -27.04
C GLN A 21 16.88 13.10 -26.59
N ILE A 22 17.70 12.21 -27.17
CA ILE A 22 17.76 10.81 -26.74
C ILE A 22 18.29 10.69 -25.31
N LYS A 23 19.31 11.47 -24.93
CA LYS A 23 19.83 11.49 -23.56
C LYS A 23 18.80 12.01 -22.56
N ASP A 24 18.10 13.10 -22.89
CA ASP A 24 17.06 13.68 -22.05
C ASP A 24 15.90 12.69 -21.83
N LEU A 25 15.49 12.02 -22.91
CA LEU A 25 14.44 11.00 -22.85
C LEU A 25 14.85 9.81 -21.98
N ARG A 26 16.10 9.33 -22.07
CA ARG A 26 16.62 8.27 -21.18
C ARG A 26 16.64 8.73 -19.72
N ALA A 27 17.08 9.96 -19.46
CA ALA A 27 17.10 10.51 -18.10
C ALA A 27 15.68 10.56 -17.51
N GLN A 28 14.69 11.02 -18.27
CA GLN A 28 13.29 11.05 -17.84
C GLN A 28 12.75 9.64 -17.53
N LEU A 29 13.07 8.65 -18.35
CA LEU A 29 12.66 7.26 -18.13
C LEU A 29 13.31 6.65 -16.88
N CYS A 30 14.58 6.95 -16.63
CA CYS A 30 15.24 6.56 -15.38
C CYS A 30 14.59 7.23 -14.17
N ASP A 31 14.24 8.51 -14.27
CA ASP A 31 13.60 9.24 -13.18
C ASP A 31 12.19 8.73 -12.90
N GLN A 32 11.42 8.34 -13.92
CA GLN A 32 10.13 7.66 -13.74
C GLN A 32 10.27 6.35 -12.94
N MET A 33 11.32 5.56 -13.19
CA MET A 33 11.58 4.34 -12.41
C MET A 33 11.90 4.65 -10.95
N LYS A 34 12.68 5.70 -10.68
CA LYS A 34 12.96 6.15 -9.30
C LYS A 34 11.69 6.61 -8.58
N VAL A 35 10.80 7.31 -9.28
CA VAL A 35 9.50 7.73 -8.73
C VAL A 35 8.65 6.51 -8.38
N LEU A 36 8.60 5.50 -9.24
CA LEU A 36 7.90 4.24 -8.97
C LEU A 36 8.47 3.54 -7.72
N ASP A 37 9.80 3.39 -7.65
CA ASP A 37 10.47 2.78 -6.49
C ASP A 37 10.13 3.53 -5.19
N GLY A 38 10.17 4.88 -5.21
CA GLY A 38 9.79 5.72 -4.06
C GLY A 38 8.31 5.61 -3.68
N GLN A 39 7.40 5.51 -4.65
CA GLN A 39 5.97 5.28 -4.38
C GLN A 39 5.72 3.93 -3.70
N VAL A 40 6.45 2.90 -4.09
CA VAL A 40 6.35 1.56 -3.49
C VAL A 40 6.84 1.57 -2.04
N GLU A 41 7.95 2.27 -1.77
CA GLU A 41 8.48 2.44 -0.42
C GLU A 41 7.47 3.15 0.50
N VAL A 42 6.94 4.30 0.07
CA VAL A 42 5.93 5.06 0.83
C VAL A 42 4.70 4.21 1.11
N LYS A 43 4.20 3.49 0.09
CA LYS A 43 3.04 2.62 0.26
C LYS A 43 3.33 1.44 1.18
N GLY A 44 4.53 0.88 1.11
CA GLY A 44 5.01 -0.16 2.03
C GLY A 44 5.00 0.31 3.49
N GLN A 45 5.52 1.52 3.75
CA GLN A 45 5.50 2.12 5.08
C GLN A 45 4.06 2.32 5.58
N GLN A 46 3.18 2.89 4.76
CA GLN A 46 1.77 3.09 5.11
C GLN A 46 1.06 1.78 5.48
N LEU A 47 1.29 0.70 4.72
CA LEU A 47 0.72 -0.62 5.01
C LEU A 47 1.27 -1.21 6.32
N SER A 48 2.55 -0.96 6.62
CA SER A 48 3.18 -1.38 7.88
C SER A 48 2.57 -0.65 9.07
N ASP A 49 2.47 0.69 8.99
CA ASP A 49 1.89 1.54 10.04
C ASP A 49 0.43 1.16 10.32
N LEU A 50 -0.35 0.92 9.25
CA LEU A 50 -1.74 0.46 9.35
C LEU A 50 -1.85 -0.90 10.05
N SER A 51 -0.95 -1.84 9.70
CA SER A 51 -0.93 -3.18 10.31
C SER A 51 -0.60 -3.10 11.80
N GLU A 52 0.36 -2.26 12.17
CA GLU A 52 0.68 -2.00 13.57
C GLU A 52 -0.49 -1.37 14.32
N PHE A 53 -1.13 -0.36 13.74
CA PHE A 53 -2.30 0.28 14.33
C PHE A 53 -3.42 -0.74 14.60
N PHE A 54 -3.74 -1.60 13.63
CA PHE A 54 -4.80 -2.60 13.81
C PHE A 54 -4.45 -3.62 14.87
N ARG A 55 -3.20 -4.10 14.92
CA ARG A 55 -2.75 -5.00 15.99
C ARG A 55 -2.89 -4.36 17.36
N ARG A 56 -2.44 -3.10 17.51
CA ARG A 56 -2.55 -2.38 18.79
C ARG A 56 -4.00 -2.12 19.18
N ARG A 57 -4.85 -1.77 18.21
CA ARG A 57 -6.28 -1.63 18.43
C ARG A 57 -6.90 -2.96 18.85
N GLY A 58 -6.55 -4.06 18.20
CA GLY A 58 -7.01 -5.40 18.56
C GLY A 58 -6.68 -5.77 20.00
N ASP A 59 -5.45 -5.51 20.45
CA ASP A 59 -5.04 -5.72 21.85
C ASP A 59 -5.94 -4.95 22.84
N ILE A 60 -6.25 -3.69 22.54
CA ILE A 60 -7.12 -2.84 23.36
C ILE A 60 -8.55 -3.41 23.40
N GLU A 61 -9.12 -3.78 22.25
CA GLU A 61 -10.46 -4.37 22.18
C GLU A 61 -10.52 -5.70 22.95
N ALA A 62 -9.46 -6.52 22.90
CA ALA A 62 -9.36 -7.75 23.68
C ALA A 62 -9.30 -7.49 25.19
N GLU A 63 -8.63 -6.42 25.62
CA GLU A 63 -8.61 -5.99 27.02
C GLU A 63 -9.99 -5.53 27.50
N TYR A 64 -10.71 -4.75 26.69
CA TYR A 64 -12.08 -4.34 26.98
C TYR A 64 -13.00 -5.55 27.15
N ALA A 65 -12.99 -6.49 26.20
CA ALA A 65 -13.77 -7.73 26.30
C ALA A 65 -13.49 -8.48 27.62
N ARG A 66 -12.21 -8.72 27.93
CA ARG A 66 -11.80 -9.41 29.17
C ARG A 66 -12.22 -8.66 30.44
N ALA A 67 -12.20 -7.33 30.43
CA ALA A 67 -12.63 -6.52 31.57
C ALA A 67 -14.15 -6.65 31.80
N LEU A 68 -14.95 -6.61 30.74
CA LEU A 68 -16.40 -6.80 30.80
C LEU A 68 -16.77 -8.22 31.23
N ASP A 69 -16.08 -9.25 30.75
CA ASP A 69 -16.29 -10.64 31.20
C ASP A 69 -16.04 -10.77 32.70
N LYS A 70 -14.90 -10.28 33.19
CA LYS A 70 -14.57 -10.29 34.64
C LYS A 70 -15.63 -9.55 35.47
N LEU A 71 -16.13 -8.42 34.97
CA LEU A 71 -17.19 -7.67 35.64
C LEU A 71 -18.47 -8.51 35.74
N THR A 72 -18.92 -9.10 34.64
CA THR A 72 -20.15 -9.90 34.62
C THR A 72 -20.04 -11.17 35.45
N GLU A 73 -18.90 -11.87 35.45
CA GLU A 73 -18.64 -13.04 36.30
C GLU A 73 -18.74 -12.70 37.79
N ARG A 74 -18.02 -11.65 38.22
CA ARG A 74 -17.99 -11.20 39.62
C ARG A 74 -19.38 -10.92 40.16
N PHE A 75 -20.22 -10.27 39.35
CA PHE A 75 -21.54 -9.83 39.75
C PHE A 75 -22.61 -10.91 39.58
N THR A 76 -22.44 -11.84 38.64
CA THR A 76 -23.28 -13.05 38.55
C THR A 76 -23.16 -13.92 39.80
N LEU A 77 -21.94 -14.13 40.29
CA LEU A 77 -21.66 -14.93 41.49
C LEU A 77 -22.27 -14.30 42.77
N LYS A 78 -22.27 -12.96 42.86
CA LYS A 78 -22.89 -12.24 43.99
C LYS A 78 -24.42 -12.31 43.98
N THR A 79 -25.03 -12.35 42.80
CA THR A 79 -26.49 -12.32 42.63
C THR A 79 -27.13 -13.66 42.99
N LYS A 80 -26.51 -14.78 42.62
CA LYS A 80 -26.94 -16.13 43.02
C LYS A 80 -27.03 -16.35 44.54
N ARG A 81 -26.40 -15.48 45.34
CA ARG A 81 -26.41 -15.53 46.83
C ARG A 81 -27.49 -14.63 47.46
N LYS A 82 -28.19 -13.81 46.68
CA LYS A 82 -29.16 -12.79 47.15
C LYS A 82 -30.51 -12.96 46.45
N GLU A 83 -31.17 -14.11 46.63
CA GLU A 83 -32.49 -14.38 46.02
C GLU A 83 -33.69 -13.72 46.73
N GLN A 84 -33.47 -12.70 47.57
CA GLN A 84 -34.55 -12.02 48.34
C GLN A 84 -34.96 -10.63 47.80
N SER A 85 -34.47 -10.20 46.63
CA SER A 85 -34.87 -8.90 46.05
C SER A 85 -36.05 -9.03 45.08
N GLY A 86 -36.99 -8.08 45.13
CA GLY A 86 -38.21 -8.07 44.30
C GLY A 86 -37.99 -8.27 42.79
N GLN A 87 -39.02 -8.79 42.11
CA GLN A 87 -38.95 -9.29 40.73
C GLN A 87 -38.45 -8.26 39.71
N SER A 88 -38.87 -6.99 39.81
CA SER A 88 -38.50 -5.94 38.84
C SER A 88 -37.01 -5.57 38.86
N VAL A 89 -36.43 -5.39 40.05
CA VAL A 89 -35.00 -5.07 40.21
C VAL A 89 -34.12 -6.23 39.75
N SER A 90 -34.53 -7.47 40.06
CA SER A 90 -33.86 -8.68 39.59
C SER A 90 -33.87 -8.78 38.06
N GLN A 91 -34.98 -8.40 37.42
CA GLN A 91 -35.11 -8.39 35.97
C GLN A 91 -34.24 -7.32 35.30
N CYS A 92 -34.26 -6.07 35.79
CA CYS A 92 -33.37 -5.01 35.29
C CYS A 92 -31.89 -5.43 35.38
N TRP A 93 -31.52 -6.04 36.50
CA TRP A 93 -30.17 -6.51 36.73
C TRP A 93 -29.76 -7.64 35.76
N SER A 94 -30.66 -8.60 35.50
CA SER A 94 -30.43 -9.67 34.53
C SER A 94 -30.22 -9.11 33.11
N VAL A 95 -31.01 -8.12 32.72
CA VAL A 95 -30.86 -7.43 31.43
C VAL A 95 -29.49 -6.75 31.32
N LEU A 96 -29.08 -5.99 32.36
CA LEU A 96 -27.77 -5.34 32.38
C LEU A 96 -26.62 -6.34 32.23
N LEU A 97 -26.63 -7.43 33.00
CA LEU A 97 -25.60 -8.48 32.88
C LEU A 97 -25.60 -9.13 31.49
N THR A 98 -26.76 -9.24 30.85
CA THR A 98 -26.86 -9.80 29.49
C THR A 98 -26.29 -8.85 28.45
N GLN A 99 -26.59 -7.56 28.56
CA GLN A 99 -26.06 -6.52 27.68
C GLN A 99 -24.54 -6.40 27.81
N THR A 100 -23.99 -6.35 29.03
CA THR A 100 -22.54 -6.28 29.23
C THR A 100 -21.81 -7.51 28.65
N ARG A 101 -22.41 -8.71 28.72
CA ARG A 101 -21.86 -9.89 28.03
C ARG A 101 -21.94 -9.79 26.51
N ALA A 102 -22.97 -9.13 25.97
CA ALA A 102 -23.09 -8.88 24.55
C ALA A 102 -21.99 -7.92 24.07
N GLU A 103 -21.80 -6.79 24.77
CA GLU A 103 -20.71 -5.84 24.51
C GLU A 103 -19.34 -6.51 24.57
N SER A 104 -19.10 -7.38 25.57
CA SER A 104 -17.86 -8.17 25.65
C SER A 104 -17.61 -8.99 24.36
N ARG A 105 -18.63 -9.69 23.86
CA ARG A 105 -18.52 -10.48 22.62
C ARG A 105 -18.27 -9.61 21.39
N GLU A 106 -18.88 -8.43 21.32
CA GLU A 106 -18.66 -7.47 20.24
C GLU A 106 -17.22 -6.95 20.23
N HIS A 107 -16.68 -6.58 21.39
CA HIS A 107 -15.28 -6.21 21.55
C HIS A 107 -14.32 -7.36 21.18
N ALA A 108 -14.65 -8.60 21.57
CA ALA A 108 -13.85 -9.76 21.19
C ALA A 108 -13.86 -9.99 19.67
N ALA A 109 -15.00 -9.81 19.00
CA ALA A 109 -15.11 -9.92 17.55
C ALA A 109 -14.33 -8.79 16.83
N LEU A 110 -14.38 -7.57 17.36
CA LEU A 110 -13.59 -6.43 16.86
C LEU A 110 -12.09 -6.69 17.00
N SER A 111 -11.66 -7.23 18.15
CA SER A 111 -10.28 -7.66 18.37
C SER A 111 -9.82 -8.65 17.32
N ASP A 112 -10.59 -9.72 17.08
CA ASP A 112 -10.25 -10.76 16.12
C ASP A 112 -10.15 -10.20 14.69
N SER A 113 -11.12 -9.36 14.31
CA SER A 113 -11.11 -8.70 13.01
C SER A 113 -9.89 -7.81 12.82
N CYS A 114 -9.51 -7.02 13.83
CA CYS A 114 -8.34 -6.15 13.78
C CYS A 114 -7.04 -6.95 13.73
N SER A 115 -6.86 -7.91 14.63
CA SER A 115 -5.60 -8.66 14.77
C SER A 115 -5.37 -9.66 13.65
N HIS A 116 -6.42 -10.29 13.12
CA HIS A 116 -6.30 -11.34 12.12
C HIS A 116 -6.81 -10.91 10.74
N THR A 117 -8.10 -10.61 10.61
CA THR A 117 -8.72 -10.40 9.28
C THR A 117 -8.13 -9.21 8.54
N LEU A 118 -8.03 -8.06 9.20
CA LEU A 118 -7.51 -6.83 8.58
C LEU A 118 -6.00 -6.92 8.36
N THR A 119 -5.24 -7.42 9.34
CA THR A 119 -3.80 -7.64 9.18
C THR A 119 -3.47 -8.57 8.01
N GLN A 120 -4.18 -9.69 7.84
CA GLN A 120 -3.97 -10.60 6.70
C GLN A 120 -4.26 -9.93 5.36
N ARG A 121 -5.32 -9.12 5.27
CA ARG A 121 -5.63 -8.35 4.05
C ARG A 121 -4.54 -7.33 3.73
N LEU A 122 -3.95 -6.70 4.75
CA LEU A 122 -2.83 -5.77 4.55
C LEU A 122 -1.57 -6.51 4.09
N THR A 123 -1.28 -7.70 4.62
CA THR A 123 -0.19 -8.56 4.13
C THR A 123 -0.37 -8.86 2.64
N HIS A 124 -1.55 -9.31 2.22
CA HIS A 124 -1.83 -9.56 0.80
C HIS A 124 -1.70 -8.29 -0.05
N CYS A 125 -2.16 -7.15 0.44
CA CYS A 125 -2.01 -5.87 -0.25
C CYS A 125 -0.54 -5.47 -0.42
N SER A 126 0.30 -5.77 0.57
CA SER A 126 1.76 -5.57 0.50
C SER A 126 2.38 -6.46 -0.57
N GLU A 127 2.07 -7.76 -0.57
CA GLU A 127 2.55 -8.71 -1.58
C GLU A 127 2.14 -8.31 -3.00
N ASP A 128 0.87 -7.90 -3.18
CA ASP A 128 0.36 -7.38 -4.44
C ASP A 128 1.10 -6.12 -4.89
N THR A 129 1.36 -5.19 -3.98
CA THR A 129 2.07 -3.95 -4.27
C THR A 129 3.47 -4.26 -4.80
N HIS A 130 4.21 -5.16 -4.15
CA HIS A 130 5.55 -5.57 -4.61
C HIS A 130 5.50 -6.32 -5.95
N ARG A 131 4.53 -7.22 -6.13
CA ARG A 131 4.36 -7.98 -7.37
C ARG A 131 4.05 -7.06 -8.54
N LEU A 132 3.15 -6.09 -8.33
CA LEU A 132 2.76 -5.13 -9.36
C LEU A 132 3.92 -4.18 -9.70
N ALA A 133 4.65 -3.70 -8.68
CA ALA A 133 5.85 -2.89 -8.87
C ALA A 133 6.91 -3.60 -9.72
N LYS A 134 7.18 -4.88 -9.43
CA LYS A 134 8.10 -5.71 -10.21
C LYS A 134 7.66 -5.79 -11.67
N ARG A 135 6.38 -6.12 -11.92
CA ARG A 135 5.80 -6.16 -13.28
C ARG A 135 5.92 -4.81 -13.99
N SER A 136 5.59 -3.72 -13.32
CA SER A 136 5.70 -2.36 -13.89
C SER A 136 7.14 -2.02 -14.27
N LYS A 137 8.12 -2.41 -13.45
CA LYS A 137 9.54 -2.21 -13.73
C LYS A 137 10.02 -3.05 -14.92
N GLU A 138 9.62 -4.32 -15.00
CA GLU A 138 9.91 -5.20 -16.14
C GLU A 138 9.37 -4.61 -17.46
N VAL A 139 8.11 -4.19 -17.47
CA VAL A 139 7.50 -3.53 -18.65
C VAL A 139 8.21 -2.21 -18.97
N GLY A 140 8.54 -1.41 -17.95
CA GLY A 140 9.26 -0.15 -18.11
C GLY A 140 10.62 -0.35 -18.77
N VAL A 141 11.41 -1.33 -18.32
CA VAL A 141 12.71 -1.67 -18.91
C VAL A 141 12.55 -2.17 -20.35
N GLN A 142 11.58 -3.05 -20.61
CA GLN A 142 11.33 -3.53 -21.98
C GLN A 142 11.02 -2.37 -22.93
N MET A 143 10.16 -1.43 -22.53
CA MET A 143 9.83 -0.25 -23.34
C MET A 143 11.04 0.67 -23.55
N GLN A 144 11.91 0.81 -22.54
CA GLN A 144 13.16 1.56 -22.66
C GLN A 144 14.10 0.93 -23.70
N ASP A 145 14.23 -0.40 -23.69
CA ASP A 145 15.06 -1.15 -24.64
C ASP A 145 14.52 -1.06 -26.07
N GLU A 146 13.22 -1.21 -26.26
CA GLU A 146 12.57 -1.06 -27.58
C GLU A 146 12.76 0.34 -28.14
N LEU A 147 12.61 1.37 -27.31
CA LEU A 147 12.82 2.76 -27.71
C LEU A 147 14.29 3.04 -28.03
N LEU A 148 15.22 2.49 -27.25
CA LEU A 148 16.65 2.57 -27.52
C LEU A 148 17.00 1.95 -28.88
N LYS A 149 16.41 0.80 -29.19
CA LYS A 149 16.60 0.13 -30.48
C LYS A 149 16.13 1.01 -31.64
N VAL A 150 14.88 1.46 -31.60
CA VAL A 150 14.30 2.31 -32.67
C VAL A 150 15.08 3.61 -32.84
N THR A 151 15.49 4.25 -31.75
CA THR A 151 16.24 5.51 -31.80
C THR A 151 17.64 5.35 -32.38
N THR A 152 18.29 4.20 -32.14
CA THR A 152 19.58 3.83 -32.74
C THR A 152 19.44 3.50 -34.23
N GLU A 153 18.40 2.77 -34.62
CA GLU A 153 18.09 2.47 -36.03
C GLU A 153 17.84 3.76 -36.82
N LEU A 154 17.04 4.69 -36.28
CA LEU A 154 16.80 6.01 -36.88
C LEU A 154 18.08 6.84 -37.03
N GLN A 155 18.95 6.84 -36.02
CA GLN A 155 20.24 7.52 -36.09
C GLN A 155 21.13 6.95 -37.20
N THR A 156 21.12 5.62 -37.34
CA THR A 156 21.85 4.90 -38.38
C THR A 156 21.35 5.28 -39.78
N VAL A 157 20.02 5.24 -40.00
CA VAL A 157 19.40 5.65 -41.27
C VAL A 157 19.69 7.11 -41.60
N ARG A 158 19.57 8.03 -40.63
CA ARG A 158 19.94 9.45 -40.82
C ARG A 158 21.39 9.63 -41.23
N THR A 159 22.30 8.85 -40.66
CA THR A 159 23.72 8.91 -40.98
C THR A 159 23.95 8.48 -42.43
N TYR A 160 23.30 7.39 -42.88
CA TYR A 160 23.36 6.96 -44.27
C TYR A 160 22.74 7.97 -45.26
N LEU A 161 21.63 8.61 -44.90
CA LEU A 161 20.98 9.65 -45.74
C LEU A 161 21.75 10.99 -45.74
N SER A 162 22.70 11.17 -44.83
CA SER A 162 23.54 12.37 -44.73
C SER A 162 24.85 12.31 -45.52
N HIS A 163 25.17 11.14 -46.06
CA HIS A 163 26.30 10.88 -46.95
C HIS A 163 25.85 10.77 -48.40
#